data_AF-X0SKG2-F1
#
_entry.id   AF-X0SKG2-F1
#
_cell.length_a   1.000
_cell.length_b   1.000
_cell.length_c   1.000
_cell.angle_alpha   90.00
_cell.angle_beta   90.00
_cell.angle_gamma   90.00
#
_symmetry.space_group_name_H-M   'P 1'
#
loop_
_entity.id
_entity.type
_entity.pdbx_description
1 polymer ?
#
loop_
_entity_poly.entity_id
_entity_poly.type
_entity_poly.pdbx_seq_one_letter_code
_entity_poly.pdbx_strand_id
1 'polypeptide(L)' 'MRIFTKGREKGQWWGLDWGTKRTATIVCPDCGFTAVVRHDIADDGTVTPSVVCPEDCGFHEMIKLEGWEP' A
#
# COMPACT_ATOMS: atom_id res chain seq x y z
N MET A 1 5.75 0.60 11.74
CA MET A 1 5.74 0.80 10.28
C MET A 1 5.88 -0.55 9.62
N ARG A 2 4.93 -0.94 8.78
CA ARG A 2 4.88 -2.26 8.16
C ARG A 2 5.37 -2.20 6.70
N ILE A 3 6.15 -3.21 6.30
CA ILE A 3 6.71 -3.28 4.95
C ILE A 3 5.81 -4.18 4.09
N PHE A 4 5.48 -3.71 2.89
CA PHE A 4 4.76 -4.49 1.88
C PHE A 4 5.73 -4.84 0.77
N THR A 5 5.77 -6.10 0.35
CA THR A 5 6.62 -6.57 -0.76
C THR A 5 5.84 -6.59 -2.07
N LYS A 6 6.52 -6.62 -3.22
CA LYS A 6 5.85 -6.60 -4.53
C LYS A 6 5.15 -7.94 -4.80
N GLY A 7 3.87 -7.93 -5.14
CA GLY A 7 3.06 -9.14 -5.38
C GLY A 7 1.55 -8.90 -5.26
N ARG A 8 0.74 -9.96 -5.08
CA ARG A 8 -0.74 -9.89 -5.02
C ARG A 8 -1.36 -10.68 -3.84
N GLU A 9 -0.57 -11.14 -2.91
CA GLU A 9 -0.99 -11.84 -1.70
C GLU A 9 -1.05 -10.88 -0.51
N LYS A 10 -1.53 -11.36 0.65
CA LYS A 10 -1.61 -10.57 1.88
C LYS A 10 -0.27 -9.90 2.22
N GLY A 11 -0.30 -8.61 2.52
CA GLY A 11 0.89 -7.83 2.84
C GLY A 11 1.75 -7.49 1.61
N GLN A 12 1.22 -7.65 0.40
CA GLN A 12 1.92 -7.31 -0.83
C GLN A 12 1.27 -6.14 -1.57
N TRP A 13 2.01 -5.56 -2.51
CA TRP A 13 1.58 -4.42 -3.31
C TRP A 13 1.94 -4.59 -4.80
N TRP A 14 1.22 -3.87 -5.66
CA TRP A 14 1.63 -3.69 -7.05
C TRP A 14 1.36 -2.27 -7.52
N GLY A 15 2.19 -1.81 -8.46
CA GLY A 15 2.09 -0.48 -9.04
C GLY A 15 0.82 -0.30 -9.87
N LEU A 16 0.28 0.91 -9.81
CA LEU A 16 -0.79 1.40 -10.66
C LEU A 16 -0.34 2.71 -11.29
N ASP A 17 -0.44 2.78 -12.60
CA ASP A 17 -0.23 4.02 -13.34
C ASP A 17 -1.58 4.70 -13.57
N TRP A 18 -1.79 5.86 -12.95
CA TRP A 18 -3.02 6.64 -13.10
C TRP A 18 -2.72 7.95 -13.82
N GLY A 19 -2.26 7.83 -15.06
CA GLY A 19 -1.89 8.96 -15.90
C GLY A 19 -0.60 9.60 -15.41
N THR A 20 -0.69 10.80 -14.81
CA THR A 20 0.50 11.50 -14.28
C THR A 20 0.81 11.12 -12.83
N LYS A 21 -0.06 10.38 -12.15
CA LYS A 21 0.15 9.96 -10.76
C LYS A 21 0.47 8.47 -10.71
N ARG A 22 1.67 8.13 -10.22
CA ARG A 22 1.97 6.76 -9.80
C ARG A 22 1.38 6.50 -8.42
N THR A 23 0.72 5.36 -8.30
CA THR A 23 0.15 4.87 -7.05
C THR A 23 0.35 3.36 -6.97
N ALA A 24 -0.16 2.73 -5.92
CA ALA A 24 -0.12 1.30 -5.73
C ALA A 24 -1.48 0.77 -5.31
N THR A 25 -1.72 -0.51 -5.56
CA THR A 25 -2.70 -1.28 -4.80
C THR A 25 -1.97 -2.10 -3.76
N ILE A 26 -2.55 -2.21 -2.57
CA ILE A 26 -2.07 -3.08 -1.51
C ILE A 26 -3.11 -4.13 -1.17
N VAL A 27 -2.65 -5.26 -0.63
CA VAL A 27 -3.50 -6.31 -0.06
C VAL A 27 -3.31 -6.28 1.45
N CYS A 28 -4.40 -6.00 2.18
CA CYS A 28 -4.38 -5.95 3.64
C CYS A 28 -3.72 -7.23 4.21
N PRO A 29 -2.71 -7.10 5.08
CA PRO A 29 -2.00 -8.25 5.63
C PRO A 29 -2.88 -9.11 6.52
N ASP A 30 -3.92 -8.52 7.12
CA ASP A 30 -4.76 -9.20 8.10
C ASP A 30 -5.93 -9.93 7.41
N CYS A 31 -6.77 -9.21 6.66
CA CYS A 31 -7.96 -9.79 6.03
C CYS A 31 -7.80 -10.15 4.54
N GLY A 32 -6.79 -9.61 3.83
CA GLY A 32 -6.63 -9.84 2.39
C GLY A 32 -7.46 -8.92 1.50
N PHE A 33 -8.16 -7.94 2.07
CA PHE A 33 -8.87 -6.94 1.28
C PHE A 33 -7.91 -6.11 0.43
N THR A 34 -8.27 -5.87 -0.82
CA THR A 34 -7.44 -5.18 -1.79
C THR A 34 -7.88 -3.72 -1.93
N ALA A 35 -6.98 -2.77 -1.77
CA ALA A 35 -7.31 -1.34 -1.84
C ALA A 35 -6.24 -0.51 -2.57
N VAL A 36 -6.68 0.47 -3.34
CA VAL A 36 -5.80 1.47 -3.98
C VAL A 36 -5.30 2.46 -2.93
N VAL A 37 -4.00 2.72 -2.93
CA VAL A 37 -3.35 3.69 -2.07
C VAL A 37 -3.67 5.11 -2.57
N ARG A 38 -4.71 5.73 -2.00
CA ARG A 38 -5.06 7.13 -2.27
C ARG A 38 -4.22 8.14 -1.48
N HIS A 39 -3.02 7.73 -1.07
CA HIS A 39 -2.10 8.47 -0.21
C HIS A 39 -0.96 9.07 -1.05
N ASP A 40 -0.11 9.85 -0.40
CA ASP A 40 1.18 10.24 -0.97
C ASP A 40 2.20 9.13 -0.72
N ILE A 41 3.01 8.83 -1.74
CA ILE A 41 4.06 7.82 -1.71
C ILE A 41 5.37 8.56 -2.01
N ALA A 42 6.26 8.60 -1.03
CA ALA A 42 7.59 9.19 -1.20
C ALA A 42 8.46 8.34 -2.13
N ASP A 43 9.57 8.90 -2.63
CA ASP A 43 10.50 8.20 -3.54
C ASP A 43 11.08 6.91 -2.93
N ASP A 44 11.16 6.84 -1.60
CA ASP A 44 11.63 5.65 -0.87
C ASP A 44 10.53 4.60 -0.63
N GLY A 45 9.31 4.83 -1.12
CA GLY A 45 8.14 3.96 -0.96
C GLY A 45 7.35 4.18 0.34
N THR A 46 7.72 5.15 1.18
CA THR A 46 6.96 5.47 2.40
C THR A 46 5.60 6.06 2.06
N VAL A 47 4.53 5.51 2.64
CA VAL A 47 3.15 5.94 2.40
C VAL A 47 2.68 6.84 3.54
N THR A 48 2.15 8.02 3.20
CA THR A 48 1.65 9.01 4.17
C THR A 48 0.29 9.58 3.76
N PRO A 49 -0.68 9.74 4.69
CA PRO A 49 -0.67 9.32 6.11
C PRO A 49 -0.78 7.78 6.29
N SER A 50 -1.02 7.33 7.53
CA SER A 50 -1.25 5.90 7.86
C SER A 50 -2.39 5.31 7.05
N VAL A 51 -2.26 4.03 6.72
CA VAL A 51 -3.27 3.30 5.95
C VAL A 51 -4.20 2.58 6.90
N VAL A 52 -5.50 2.76 6.68
CA VAL A 52 -6.58 2.06 7.37
C VAL A 52 -7.21 1.07 6.40
N CYS A 53 -7.38 -0.18 6.80
CA CYS A 53 -8.18 -1.12 6.02
C CYS A 53 -9.66 -0.73 6.14
N PRO A 54 -10.41 -0.66 5.02
CA PRO A 54 -11.84 -0.34 5.06
C PRO A 54 -12.67 -1.48 5.65
N GLU A 55 -12.14 -2.71 5.67
CA GLU A 55 -12.72 -3.79 6.45
C GLU A 55 -12.41 -3.59 7.93
N ASP A 56 -13.34 -3.97 8.80
CA ASP A 56 -13.17 -3.91 10.26
C ASP A 56 -12.25 -5.03 10.78
N CYS A 57 -11.06 -5.14 10.19
CA CYS A 57 -10.03 -6.13 10.55
C CYS A 57 -8.99 -5.58 11.54
N GLY A 58 -9.08 -4.30 11.88
CA GLY A 58 -8.19 -3.62 12.83
C GLY A 58 -6.88 -3.09 12.24
N PHE A 59 -6.63 -3.30 10.95
CA PHE A 59 -5.41 -2.80 10.31
C PHE A 59 -5.45 -1.26 10.17
N HIS A 60 -4.60 -0.58 10.95
CA HIS A 60 -4.37 0.86 10.89
C HIS A 60 -2.91 1.17 11.23
N GLU A 61 -2.06 1.29 10.22
CA GLU A 61 -0.62 1.49 10.43
C GLU A 61 0.04 2.33 9.33
N MET A 62 1.20 2.91 9.64
CA MET A 62 2.12 3.44 8.62
C MET A 62 2.74 2.30 7.83
N ILE A 63 2.83 2.43 6.49
CA ILE A 63 3.38 1.39 5.62
C ILE A 63 4.50 1.91 4.72
N LYS A 64 5.32 0.98 4.23
CA LYS A 64 6.36 1.21 3.23
C LYS A 64 6.27 0.17 2.12
N LEU A 65 6.32 0.60 0.87
CA LEU A 65 6.31 -0.26 -0.31
C LEU A 65 7.75 -0.62 -0.69
N GLU A 66 8.17 -1.84 -0.38
CA GLU A 66 9.50 -2.33 -0.71
C GLU A 66 9.68 -2.42 -2.23
N GLY A 67 10.77 -1.83 -2.73
CA GLY A 67 11.07 -1.79 -4.16
C GLY A 67 10.14 -0.86 -4.96
N TRP A 68 9.59 0.17 -4.32
CA TRP A 68 8.87 1.23 -5.02
C TRP A 68 9.78 1.93 -6.04
N GLU A 69 9.29 2.04 -7.27
CA GLU A 69 9.99 2.69 -8.39
C GLU A 69 9.09 3.83 -8.90
N PRO A 70 9.41 5.10 -8.58
CA PRO A 70 8.61 6.27 -8.94
C PRO A 70 8.68 6.63 -10.42
#